data_AF-A0A952SWR2-F1
#
_entry.id   AF-A0A952SWR2-F1
#
_cell.length_a   1.000
_cell.length_b   1.000
_cell.length_c   1.000
_cell.angle_alpha   90.00
_cell.angle_beta   90.00
_cell.angle_gamma   90.00
#
_symmetry.space_group_name_H-M   'P 1'
#
loop_
_entity.id
_entity.type
_entity.pdbx_description
1 polymer ?
#
loop_
_entity_poly.entity_id
_entity_poly.type
_entity_poly.pdbx_seq_one_letter_code
_entity_poly.pdbx_strand_id
1 'polypeptide(L)'
;MTEQMGQPMPPITERIEWCRQRSRQARSEPEADAWQAEADGLRDAVMNRDHSADYRLCSAEVRGRYLLGLQDGIAMLQTTRMKHANRAADPRIPQQAPQVERITQSGDE
;
A
#
# COMPACT_ATOMS: atom_id res chain seq x y z
N MET A 1 25.57 -6.04 9.44
CA MET A 1 25.06 -5.22 8.32
C MET A 1 24.30 -6.15 7.40
N THR A 2 22.99 -6.30 7.61
CA THR A 2 22.14 -7.07 6.69
C THR A 2 21.51 -6.08 5.73
N GLU A 3 21.98 -6.14 4.48
CA GLU A 3 21.35 -5.51 3.33
C GLU A 3 19.91 -6.02 3.24
N GLN A 4 18.93 -5.19 3.62
CA GLN A 4 17.53 -5.48 3.36
C GLN A 4 17.23 -5.18 1.89
N MET A 5 17.75 -6.03 1.01
CA MET A 5 17.34 -6.06 -0.39
C MET A 5 15.98 -6.74 -0.48
N GLY A 6 14.95 -5.96 -0.84
CA GLY A 6 13.76 -6.47 -1.50
C GLY A 6 12.76 -7.24 -0.64
N GLN A 7 12.60 -6.91 0.65
CA GLN A 7 11.35 -7.31 1.30
C GLN A 7 10.19 -6.61 0.58
N PRO A 8 9.11 -7.34 0.23
CA PRO A 8 7.92 -6.71 -0.31
C PRO A 8 7.48 -5.65 0.70
N MET A 9 7.43 -4.39 0.25
CA MET A 9 6.88 -3.29 1.03
C MET A 9 5.54 -3.76 1.60
N PRO A 10 5.34 -3.75 2.93
CA PRO A 10 4.09 -4.21 3.52
C PRO A 10 2.94 -3.40 2.91
N PRO A 11 1.72 -3.95 2.80
CA PRO A 11 0.56 -3.19 2.40
C PRO A 11 0.53 -1.81 3.07
N ILE A 12 0.16 -0.76 2.34
CA ILE A 12 0.21 0.62 2.87
C ILE A 12 -0.56 0.77 4.19
N THR A 13 -1.62 0.00 4.38
CA THR A 13 -2.38 -0.08 5.63
C THR A 13 -1.56 -0.62 6.81
N GLU A 14 -0.71 -1.62 6.60
CA GLU A 14 0.19 -2.14 7.63
C GLU A 14 1.29 -1.13 7.96
N ARG A 15 1.81 -0.43 6.96
CA ARG A 15 2.78 0.66 7.17
C ARG A 15 2.16 1.77 8.02
N ILE A 16 0.93 2.18 7.72
CA ILE A 16 0.18 3.19 8.51
C ILE A 16 0.02 2.74 9.97
N GLU A 17 -0.43 1.49 10.20
CA GLU A 17 -0.64 1.01 11.56
C GLU A 17 0.67 0.85 12.33
N TRP A 18 1.74 0.44 11.65
CA TRP A 18 3.07 0.42 12.24
C TRP A 18 3.52 1.81 12.70
N CYS A 19 3.30 2.86 11.88
CA CYS A 19 3.64 4.24 12.26
C CYS A 19 2.82 4.69 13.48
N ARG A 20 1.52 4.38 13.54
CA ARG A 20 0.69 4.66 14.72
C ARG A 20 1.17 3.92 15.96
N GLN A 21 1.56 2.65 15.81
CA GLN A 21 2.08 1.86 16.91
C GLN A 21 3.39 2.42 17.44
N ARG A 22 4.27 2.91 16.56
CA ARG A 22 5.49 3.64 16.95
C ARG A 22 5.19 4.95 17.67
N SER A 23 4.20 5.73 17.19
CA SER A 23 3.75 6.95 17.85
C SER A 23 3.30 6.69 19.30
N ARG A 24 2.50 5.64 19.53
CA ARG A 24 2.05 5.22 20.88
C ARG A 24 3.19 4.76 21.80
N GLN A 25 4.31 4.31 21.25
CA GLN A 25 5.48 3.82 22.00
C GLN A 25 6.60 4.87 22.11
N ALA A 26 6.42 6.04 21.52
CA ALA A 26 7.40 7.11 21.52
C ALA A 26 7.69 7.58 22.94
N ARG A 27 8.95 7.95 23.20
CA ARG A 27 9.42 8.37 24.52
C ARG A 27 9.21 9.86 24.78
N SER A 28 8.85 10.63 23.75
CA SER A 28 8.61 12.06 23.80
C SER A 28 7.49 12.47 22.85
N GLU A 29 6.84 13.59 23.14
CA GLU A 29 5.82 14.17 22.25
C GLU A 29 6.37 14.47 20.84
N PRO A 30 7.55 15.09 20.65
CA PRO A 30 8.09 15.32 19.32
C PRO A 30 8.30 14.03 18.51
N GLU A 31 8.73 12.95 19.16
CA GLU A 31 8.87 11.65 18.51
C GLU A 31 7.50 11.06 18.16
N ALA A 32 6.51 11.18 19.04
CA ALA A 32 5.14 10.74 18.79
C ALA A 32 4.51 11.48 17.60
N ASP A 33 4.69 12.80 17.54
CA ASP A 33 4.22 13.67 16.47
C ASP A 33 4.89 13.36 15.14
N ALA A 34 6.20 13.10 15.16
CA ALA A 34 6.97 12.68 13.99
C ALA A 34 6.43 11.36 13.40
N TRP A 35 6.15 10.36 14.23
CA TRP A 35 5.56 9.10 13.77
C TRP A 35 4.11 9.26 13.29
N GLN A 36 3.33 10.11 13.95
CA GLN A 36 1.95 10.39 13.55
C GLN A 36 1.90 11.12 12.21
N ALA A 37 2.78 12.10 12.00
CA ALA A 37 2.92 12.83 10.75
C ALA A 37 3.25 11.90 9.57
N GLU A 38 4.12 10.92 9.77
CA GLU A 38 4.40 9.91 8.74
C GLU A 38 3.16 9.08 8.40
N ALA A 39 2.37 8.68 9.41
CA ALA A 39 1.11 7.96 9.21
C ALA A 39 0.07 8.80 8.44
N ASP A 40 0.04 10.12 8.68
CA ASP A 40 -0.85 11.05 8.00
C ASP A 40 -0.44 11.25 6.54
N GLY A 41 0.85 11.39 6.23
CA GLY A 41 1.36 11.43 4.86
C GLY A 41 1.02 10.16 4.07
N LEU A 42 1.18 8.99 4.68
CA LEU A 42 0.79 7.71 4.06
C LEU A 42 -0.72 7.63 3.79
N ARG A 43 -1.55 8.12 4.72
CA ARG A 43 -3.01 8.18 4.54
C ARG A 43 -3.38 9.15 3.41
N ASP A 44 -2.74 10.30 3.35
CA ASP A 44 -2.97 11.30 2.31
C ASP A 44 -2.63 10.77 0.92
N ALA A 45 -1.56 9.98 0.80
CA ALA A 45 -1.24 9.27 -0.44
C ALA A 45 -2.40 8.35 -0.90
N VAL A 46 -3.00 7.58 0.03
CA VAL A 46 -4.17 6.73 -0.27
C VAL A 46 -5.36 7.55 -0.74
N MET A 47 -5.58 8.70 -0.11
CA MET A 47 -6.71 9.59 -0.42
C MET A 47 -6.43 10.54 -1.59
N ASN A 48 -5.24 10.49 -2.18
CA ASN A 48 -4.76 11.42 -3.21
C ASN A 48 -4.92 12.90 -2.78
N ARG A 49 -4.47 13.21 -1.56
CA ARG A 49 -4.44 14.55 -0.96
C ARG A 49 -3.01 14.97 -0.64
N ASP A 50 -2.79 16.28 -0.52
CA ASP A 50 -1.52 16.85 -0.08
C ASP A 50 -1.82 17.98 0.91
N HIS A 51 -1.51 17.72 2.18
CA HIS A 51 -1.59 18.65 3.30
C HIS A 51 -0.21 19.15 3.73
N SER A 52 0.80 19.13 2.85
CA SER A 52 2.16 19.64 3.13
C SER A 52 2.16 21.09 3.64
N ALA A 53 1.14 21.88 3.29
CA ALA A 53 0.96 23.24 3.76
C ALA A 53 0.72 23.32 5.27
N ASP A 54 -0.04 22.38 5.83
CA ASP A 54 -0.41 22.35 7.25
C ASP A 54 0.81 22.04 8.14
N TYR A 55 1.78 21.29 7.59
CA TYR A 55 3.04 20.96 8.26
C TYR A 55 4.14 22.02 8.10
N ARG A 56 3.89 23.16 7.44
CA ARG A 56 4.94 24.18 7.20
C ARG A 56 5.46 24.84 8.48
N LEU A 57 4.60 24.98 9.48
CA LEU A 57 4.93 25.61 10.77
C LEU A 57 5.39 24.60 11.83
N CYS A 58 5.29 23.30 11.53
CA CYS A 58 5.81 22.25 12.40
C CYS A 58 7.34 22.25 12.44
N SER A 59 7.91 21.50 13.39
CA SER A 59 9.34 21.24 13.42
C SER A 59 9.81 20.56 12.12
N ALA A 60 11.09 20.76 11.77
CA ALA A 60 11.66 20.17 10.57
C ALA A 60 11.55 18.63 10.55
N GLU A 61 11.65 17.99 11.72
CA GLU A 61 11.51 16.54 11.86
C GLU A 61 10.08 16.08 11.55
N VAL A 62 9.07 16.71 12.15
CA VAL A 62 7.65 16.38 11.93
C VAL A 62 7.27 16.60 10.47
N ARG A 63 7.66 17.74 9.90
CA ARG A 63 7.43 18.03 8.47
C ARG A 63 8.15 17.03 7.57
N GLY A 64 9.40 16.69 7.88
CA GLY A 64 10.17 15.71 7.12
C GLY A 64 9.51 14.33 7.10
N ARG A 65 8.96 13.91 8.24
CA ARG A 65 8.24 12.63 8.37
C ARG A 65 6.93 12.61 7.61
N TYR A 66 6.16 13.69 7.64
CA TYR A 66 4.97 13.82 6.79
C TYR A 66 5.32 13.62 5.30
N LEU A 67 6.32 14.35 4.81
CA LEU A 67 6.73 14.29 3.41
C LEU A 67 7.29 12.92 3.02
N LEU A 68 8.02 12.26 3.93
CA LEU A 68 8.50 10.89 3.75
C LEU A 68 7.32 9.92 3.58
N GLY A 69 6.34 9.97 4.49
CA GLY A 69 5.15 9.13 4.43
C GLY A 69 4.33 9.34 3.15
N LEU A 70 4.18 10.59 2.71
CA LEU A 70 3.48 10.92 1.47
C LEU A 70 4.19 10.33 0.23
N GLN A 71 5.51 10.52 0.12
CA GLN A 71 6.31 10.02 -0.99
C GLN A 71 6.35 8.48 -1.04
N ASP A 72 6.58 7.84 0.10
CA ASP A 72 6.57 6.39 0.22
C ASP A 72 5.20 5.83 -0.16
N GLY A 73 4.11 6.44 0.33
CA GLY A 73 2.76 6.03 0.02
C GLY A 73 2.45 6.10 -1.48
N ILE A 74 2.86 7.18 -2.15
CA ILE A 74 2.72 7.32 -3.61
C ILE A 74 3.48 6.20 -4.34
N ALA A 75 4.73 5.94 -3.95
CA ALA A 75 5.55 4.89 -4.56
C ALA A 75 4.94 3.48 -4.37
N MET A 76 4.41 3.20 -3.18
CA MET A 76 3.72 1.93 -2.88
C MET A 76 2.46 1.73 -3.73
N LEU A 77 1.67 2.79 -3.94
CA LEU A 77 0.47 2.71 -4.78
C LEU A 77 0.83 2.54 -6.26
N GLN A 78 1.86 3.24 -6.74
CA GLN A 78 2.34 3.10 -8.12
C GLN A 78 2.87 1.68 -8.39
N THR A 79 3.69 1.13 -7.50
CA THR A 79 4.20 -0.25 -7.64
C THR A 79 3.08 -1.28 -7.62
N THR A 80 2.05 -1.09 -6.81
CA THR A 80 0.87 -1.95 -6.77
C THR A 80 0.11 -1.92 -8.10
N ARG A 81 -0.14 -0.71 -8.65
CA ARG A 81 -0.77 -0.54 -9.98
C ARG A 81 0.02 -1.23 -11.09
N MET A 82 1.35 -1.09 -11.10
CA MET A 82 2.22 -1.75 -12.08
C MET A 82 2.15 -3.28 -11.99
N LYS A 83 2.13 -3.86 -10.77
CA LYS A 83 1.97 -5.31 -10.59
C LYS A 83 0.64 -5.82 -11.16
N HIS A 84 -0.45 -5.07 -10.97
CA HIS A 84 -1.75 -5.43 -11.55
C HIS A 84 -1.77 -5.31 -13.07
N ALA A 85 -1.18 -4.24 -13.64
CA ALA A 85 -1.07 -4.08 -15.09
C ALA A 85 -0.25 -5.22 -15.72
N ASN A 86 0.89 -5.58 -15.11
CA ASN A 86 1.72 -6.69 -15.58
C ASN A 86 0.99 -8.04 -15.49
N ARG A 87 0.19 -8.27 -14.43
CA ARG A 87 -0.61 -9.50 -14.29
C ARG A 87 -1.77 -9.56 -15.30
N ALA A 88 -2.41 -8.44 -15.60
CA ALA A 88 -3.47 -8.38 -16.61
C ALA A 88 -2.93 -8.58 -18.04
N ALA A 89 -1.66 -8.26 -18.26
CA ALA A 89 -0.97 -8.44 -19.54
C ALA A 89 -0.40 -9.86 -19.74
N ASP A 90 -0.47 -10.76 -18.74
CA ASP A 90 -0.06 -12.16 -18.86
C ASP A 90 -1.24 -13.05 -19.33
N PRO A 91 -1.30 -13.50 -20.60
CA PRO A 91 -2.47 -14.18 -21.16
C PRO A 91 -2.54 -15.69 -20.83
N ARG A 92 -1.67 -16.24 -19.96
CA ARG A 92 -1.40 -17.69 -19.94
C ARG A 92 -2.25 -18.56 -19.02
N ILE A 93 -3.46 -18.15 -18.61
CA ILE A 93 -4.42 -19.07 -17.97
C ILE A 93 -5.76 -19.03 -18.69
N PRO A 94 -6.13 -20.08 -19.47
CA PRO A 94 -7.47 -20.22 -20.01
C PRO A 94 -8.44 -20.42 -18.84
N GLN A 95 -9.44 -19.55 -18.75
CA GLN A 95 -10.62 -19.77 -17.91
C GLN A 95 -11.28 -21.06 -18.41
N GLN A 96 -11.17 -22.15 -17.64
CA GLN A 96 -11.93 -23.38 -17.93
C GLN A 96 -13.41 -23.06 -17.76
N ALA A 97 -14.12 -22.96 -18.88
CA ALA A 97 -15.57 -22.94 -18.89
C ALA A 97 -16.11 -24.24 -18.27
N PRO A 98 -17.19 -24.19 -17.48
CA PRO A 98 -17.82 -25.41 -16.97
C PRO A 98 -18.43 -26.15 -18.16
N GLN A 99 -17.87 -27.32 -18.46
CA GLN A 99 -18.39 -28.21 -19.50
C GLN A 99 -19.70 -28.82 -18.96
N VAL A 100 -20.85 -28.23 -19.33
CA VAL A 100 -22.14 -28.90 -19.16
C VAL A 100 -22.18 -30.01 -20.22
N GLU A 101 -21.81 -31.22 -19.82
CA GLU A 101 -21.98 -32.43 -20.63
C GLU A 101 -23.48 -32.63 -20.91
N ARG A 102 -23.90 -32.29 -22.13
CA ARG A 102 -25.19 -32.74 -22.66
C ARG A 102 -25.11 -34.24 -22.88
N ILE A 103 -25.71 -35.00 -21.98
CA ILE A 103 -26.00 -36.41 -22.17
C ILE A 103 -27.13 -36.46 -23.22
N THR A 104 -26.78 -36.61 -24.50
CA THR A 104 -27.76 -36.95 -25.55
C THR A 104 -28.17 -38.40 -25.35
N GLN A 105 -29.37 -38.56 -24.81
CA GLN A 105 -30.18 -39.77 -24.87
C GLN A 105 -30.39 -40.13 -26.35
N SER A 106 -29.93 -41.31 -26.76
CA SER A 106 -30.33 -41.95 -28.02
C SER A 106 -30.68 -43.38 -27.66
N GLY A 107 -31.98 -43.63 -27.49
CA GLY A 107 -32.52 -44.97 -27.71
C GLY A 107 -32.90 -45.08 -29.17
N ASP A 108 -32.75 -46.27 -29.75
CA ASP A 108 -33.60 -46.79 -30.82
C ASP A 108 -33.48 -48.32 -30.82
N GLU A 109 -34.67 -48.94 -30.76
CA GLU A 109 -35.14 -50.32 -31.03
C GLU A 109 -34.23 -51.55 -30.86
#